data_AF-A0A6J7RB18-F1
#
_entry.id   AF-A0A6J7RB18-F1
#
_cell.length_a   1.000
_cell.length_b   1.000
_cell.length_c   1.000
_cell.angle_alpha   90.00
_cell.angle_beta   90.00
_cell.angle_gamma   90.00
#
_symmetry.space_group_name_H-M   'P 1'
#
loop_
_entity.id
_entity.type
_entity.pdbx_description
1 polymer ?
#
loop_
_entity_poly.entity_id
_entity_poly.type
_entity_poly.pdbx_seq_one_letter_code
_entity_poly.pdbx_strand_id
1 'polypeptide(L)'
;MNVKRILSSSIALTVLAISVASCSASGGSQESSTSIADSTTTSTAASTAITNKWVGPSIDITKLPIGTSKVLTTSSGVGVLFACDAGNSGGGGAHAAGPWLNEASGTWDKSKKISVKGDVAWPLATYSESVKGETRVITSNGLPIDSITGTFPIAADDPAYAYDRNPNRIASSAVSLTLPASPTKAASPTCLGKGAIGVAKNGVSFYASIDERNRDAVAYETQDKCDGHPQQASLYHYHDIPSCILKASTGPSTVVGYANDGFPIVVERDSAGELPTNKDLDECHGRTSPVLIDNEVVNTYHYSATIEFPYFIGCFTAKPVS
;
A
#
# COMPACT_ATOMS: atom_id res chain seq x y z
N MET A 1 -0.88 -59.22 -27.99
CA MET A 1 0.45 -59.07 -27.35
C MET A 1 0.27 -58.35 -26.03
N ASN A 2 0.96 -58.84 -24.99
CA ASN A 2 0.64 -58.72 -23.57
C ASN A 2 0.52 -57.29 -23.02
N VAL A 3 -0.57 -57.06 -22.27
CA VAL A 3 -0.75 -55.99 -21.29
C VAL A 3 -0.26 -56.51 -19.94
N LYS A 4 0.72 -55.85 -19.30
CA LYS A 4 1.16 -56.16 -17.93
C LYS A 4 0.65 -55.09 -16.95
N ARG A 5 -0.16 -55.55 -15.99
CA ARG A 5 -0.52 -54.89 -14.72
C ARG A 5 0.69 -54.82 -13.79
N ILE A 6 0.80 -53.78 -12.97
CA ILE A 6 1.48 -53.84 -11.66
C ILE A 6 0.58 -53.16 -10.62
N LEU A 7 0.41 -53.87 -9.50
CA LEU A 7 -0.47 -53.57 -8.38
C LEU A 7 0.20 -52.68 -7.31
N SER A 8 -0.69 -52.02 -6.56
CA SER A 8 -0.52 -51.38 -5.25
C SER A 8 0.00 -52.34 -4.17
N SER A 9 0.82 -51.82 -3.24
CA SER A 9 1.17 -52.48 -1.97
C SER A 9 0.79 -51.58 -0.78
N SER A 10 -0.04 -52.13 0.10
CA SER A 10 -0.38 -51.61 1.43
C SER A 10 0.62 -52.10 2.48
N ILE A 11 0.95 -51.26 3.46
CA ILE A 11 1.77 -51.63 4.62
C ILE A 11 0.86 -51.72 5.86
N ALA A 12 0.89 -52.87 6.52
CA ALA A 12 0.13 -53.18 7.73
C ALA A 12 0.94 -52.84 9.00
N LEU A 13 0.25 -52.28 9.97
CA LEU A 13 0.72 -51.88 11.29
C LEU A 13 0.54 -53.05 12.27
N THR A 14 1.58 -53.42 13.03
CA THR A 14 1.48 -54.44 14.08
C THR A 14 1.76 -53.80 15.43
N VAL A 15 0.79 -53.89 16.34
CA VAL A 15 0.85 -53.44 17.74
C VAL A 15 1.36 -54.58 18.59
N LEU A 16 2.33 -54.33 19.48
CA LEU A 16 2.70 -55.25 20.54
C LEU A 16 2.60 -54.53 21.89
N ALA A 17 1.71 -55.02 22.75
CA ALA A 17 1.55 -54.60 24.13
C ALA A 17 2.33 -55.53 25.06
N ILE A 18 3.07 -54.96 26.01
CA ILE A 18 3.61 -55.67 27.19
C ILE A 18 3.38 -54.80 28.42
N SER A 19 2.91 -55.43 29.49
CA SER A 19 2.44 -54.81 30.73
C SER A 19 3.34 -55.11 31.94
N VAL A 20 3.52 -54.07 32.76
CA VAL A 20 3.78 -53.95 34.21
C VAL A 20 4.95 -54.65 34.92
N ALA A 21 5.74 -53.84 35.66
CA ALA A 21 6.01 -54.03 37.09
C ALA A 21 6.53 -52.72 37.72
N SER A 22 5.95 -52.34 38.87
CA SER A 22 6.32 -51.16 39.67
C SER A 22 7.39 -51.51 40.70
N CYS A 23 8.37 -50.62 40.89
CA CYS A 23 9.18 -50.51 42.11
C CYS A 23 9.43 -49.03 42.41
N SER A 24 9.11 -48.62 43.63
CA SER A 24 9.34 -47.28 44.17
C SER A 24 10.81 -47.09 44.55
N ALA A 25 11.41 -45.97 44.17
CA ALA A 25 12.58 -45.42 44.82
C ALA A 25 12.57 -43.88 44.72
N SER A 26 12.70 -43.26 45.88
CA SER A 26 12.80 -41.83 46.16
C SER A 26 14.03 -41.17 45.54
N GLY A 27 13.86 -39.99 44.94
CA GLY A 27 14.95 -39.10 44.56
C GLY A 27 14.40 -37.85 43.89
N GLY A 28 14.47 -36.71 44.58
CA GLY A 28 13.87 -35.46 44.13
C GLY A 28 14.68 -34.76 43.03
N SER A 29 13.97 -34.12 42.13
CA SER A 29 14.41 -32.92 41.41
C SER A 29 13.16 -32.23 40.86
N GLN A 30 13.00 -30.95 41.21
CA GLN A 30 11.92 -30.12 40.71
C GLN A 30 12.08 -29.89 39.21
N GLU A 31 11.07 -30.27 38.42
CA GLU A 31 10.89 -29.77 37.07
C GLU A 31 9.69 -28.82 37.06
N SER A 32 10.00 -27.56 36.77
CA SER A 32 9.06 -26.47 36.59
C SER A 32 8.34 -26.67 35.26
N SER A 33 7.08 -27.09 35.29
CA SER A 33 6.23 -27.16 34.11
C SER A 33 5.69 -25.78 33.78
N THR A 34 6.39 -25.04 32.92
CA THR A 34 5.89 -23.78 32.37
C THR A 34 5.00 -24.11 31.17
N SER A 35 3.69 -23.92 31.34
CA SER A 35 2.69 -23.98 30.28
C SER A 35 2.99 -22.93 29.22
N ILE A 36 3.11 -23.35 27.95
CA ILE A 36 3.13 -22.45 26.79
C ILE A 36 1.73 -21.85 26.67
N ALA A 37 1.58 -20.62 27.16
CA ALA A 37 0.39 -19.81 26.91
C ALA A 37 0.48 -19.22 25.50
N ASP A 38 -0.60 -19.44 24.77
CA ASP A 38 -0.89 -18.92 23.44
C ASP A 38 -0.79 -17.37 23.45
N SER A 39 0.15 -16.83 22.68
CA SER A 39 0.42 -15.39 22.56
C SER A 39 -0.47 -14.78 21.48
N THR A 40 -1.78 -14.79 21.68
CA THR A 40 -2.74 -14.14 20.77
C THR A 40 -3.42 -12.89 21.36
N THR A 41 -3.12 -12.52 22.60
CA THR A 41 -3.88 -11.47 23.33
C THR A 41 -3.28 -10.07 23.29
N THR A 42 -2.08 -9.85 22.74
CA THR A 42 -1.40 -8.55 22.85
C THR A 42 -1.76 -7.54 21.74
N SER A 43 -2.18 -7.98 20.55
CA SER A 43 -2.43 -7.07 19.42
C SER A 43 -3.74 -6.28 19.56
N THR A 44 -4.76 -6.85 20.19
CA THR A 44 -6.08 -6.23 20.29
C THR A 44 -6.12 -5.11 21.34
N ALA A 45 -5.29 -5.19 22.38
CA ALA A 45 -5.22 -4.16 23.41
C ALA A 45 -4.55 -2.86 22.92
N ALA A 46 -3.54 -2.96 22.04
CA ALA A 46 -2.79 -1.81 21.54
C ALA A 46 -3.62 -0.90 20.61
N SER A 47 -4.51 -1.46 19.78
CA SER A 47 -5.37 -0.66 18.89
C SER A 47 -6.48 0.10 19.62
N THR A 48 -6.78 -0.28 20.87
CA THR A 48 -7.86 0.32 21.67
C THR A 48 -7.48 1.73 22.18
N ALA A 49 -6.21 2.13 22.09
CA ALA A 49 -5.72 3.44 22.52
C ALA A 49 -5.77 4.53 21.43
N ILE A 50 -6.00 4.16 20.16
CA ILE A 50 -5.97 5.11 19.04
C ILE A 50 -7.41 5.52 18.70
N THR A 51 -7.74 6.80 18.94
CA THR A 51 -9.03 7.38 18.57
C THR A 51 -8.80 8.57 17.64
N ASN A 52 -9.41 8.51 16.46
CA ASN A 52 -9.40 9.62 15.53
C ASN A 52 -10.71 10.40 15.58
N LYS A 53 -10.61 11.70 15.31
CA LYS A 53 -11.75 12.60 15.16
C LYS A 53 -11.44 13.58 14.04
N TRP A 54 -12.29 13.56 13.03
CA TRP A 54 -12.16 14.44 11.86
C TRP A 54 -12.99 15.70 12.03
N VAL A 55 -12.47 16.80 11.48
CA VAL A 55 -13.10 18.12 11.38
C VAL A 55 -13.60 18.36 9.94
N GLY A 56 -13.07 17.59 8.99
CA GLY A 56 -13.55 17.49 7.62
C GLY A 56 -15.01 17.05 7.50
N PRO A 57 -15.74 17.52 6.47
CA PRO A 57 -17.03 16.94 6.12
C PRO A 57 -16.84 15.57 5.43
N SER A 58 -17.87 14.74 5.44
CA SER A 58 -17.91 13.57 4.54
C SER A 58 -17.80 14.03 3.07
N ILE A 59 -17.05 13.27 2.27
CA ILE A 59 -16.75 13.62 0.87
C ILE A 59 -17.72 12.93 -0.08
N ASP A 60 -18.27 13.67 -1.04
CA ASP A 60 -19.05 13.12 -2.16
C ASP A 60 -18.13 12.56 -3.23
N ILE A 61 -17.95 11.23 -3.23
CA ILE A 61 -17.08 10.53 -4.19
C ILE A 61 -17.55 10.63 -5.65
N THR A 62 -18.78 11.11 -5.89
CA THR A 62 -19.32 11.30 -7.25
C THR A 62 -18.94 12.65 -7.87
N LYS A 63 -18.34 13.55 -7.08
CA LYS A 63 -17.96 14.92 -7.48
C LYS A 63 -16.62 15.35 -6.86
N LEU A 64 -15.64 14.46 -6.87
CA LEU A 64 -14.30 14.79 -6.38
C LEU A 64 -13.66 15.88 -7.25
N PRO A 65 -13.01 16.90 -6.68
CA PRO A 65 -12.22 17.83 -7.47
C PRO A 65 -11.11 17.11 -8.23
N ILE A 66 -10.89 17.47 -9.49
CA ILE A 66 -9.73 17.00 -10.27
C ILE A 66 -8.47 17.70 -9.73
N GLY A 67 -7.48 16.91 -9.33
CA GLY A 67 -6.26 17.39 -8.68
C GLY A 67 -5.29 18.18 -9.56
N THR A 68 -5.43 18.15 -10.90
CA THR A 68 -4.47 18.76 -11.84
C THR A 68 -4.19 20.24 -11.55
N SER A 69 -5.20 21.02 -11.14
CA SER A 69 -5.01 22.44 -10.80
C SER A 69 -4.32 22.69 -9.45
N LYS A 70 -4.09 21.61 -8.68
CA LYS A 70 -3.45 21.60 -7.37
C LYS A 70 -2.03 21.05 -7.42
N VAL A 71 -1.46 20.86 -8.61
CA VAL A 71 -0.04 20.53 -8.78
C VAL A 71 0.76 21.82 -8.92
N LEU A 72 1.64 22.09 -7.96
CA LEU A 72 2.50 23.28 -7.95
C LEU A 72 3.98 22.86 -7.98
N THR A 73 4.84 23.70 -8.55
CA THR A 73 6.29 23.44 -8.65
C THR A 73 7.15 24.35 -7.79
N THR A 74 6.51 25.21 -7.00
CA THR A 74 7.19 26.27 -6.22
C THR A 74 6.90 26.21 -4.73
N SER A 75 5.87 25.47 -4.30
CA SER A 75 5.44 25.44 -2.90
C SER A 75 4.59 24.22 -2.56
N SER A 76 4.67 23.78 -1.31
CA SER A 76 3.72 22.89 -0.62
C SER A 76 2.44 23.63 -0.21
N GLY A 77 1.42 22.89 0.18
CA GLY A 77 0.17 23.46 0.67
C GLY A 77 -0.88 22.39 0.96
N VAL A 78 -1.87 22.72 1.79
CA VAL A 78 -2.98 21.81 2.09
C VAL A 78 -3.74 21.48 0.79
N GLY A 79 -3.88 20.19 0.50
CA GLY A 79 -4.52 19.70 -0.73
C GLY A 79 -3.75 20.02 -2.01
N VAL A 80 -2.45 20.28 -1.91
CA VAL A 80 -1.54 20.54 -3.04
C VAL A 80 -0.51 19.42 -3.15
N LEU A 81 -0.15 19.07 -4.38
CA LEU A 81 1.03 18.26 -4.66
C LEU A 81 2.17 19.17 -5.11
N PHE A 82 3.26 19.17 -4.38
CA PHE A 82 4.47 19.93 -4.71
C PHE A 82 5.38 19.07 -5.59
N ALA A 83 5.32 19.27 -6.90
CA ALA A 83 6.08 18.51 -7.90
C ALA A 83 7.47 19.13 -8.14
N CYS A 84 8.47 18.29 -8.42
CA CYS A 84 9.83 18.75 -8.70
C CYS A 84 10.02 19.32 -10.12
N ASP A 85 9.10 19.05 -11.04
CA ASP A 85 9.14 19.53 -12.42
C ASP A 85 7.74 19.92 -12.90
N ALA A 86 7.69 20.66 -14.01
CA ALA A 86 6.45 21.21 -14.58
C ALA A 86 5.62 20.21 -15.40
N GLY A 87 6.02 18.94 -15.45
CA GLY A 87 5.44 17.95 -16.33
C GLY A 87 6.04 18.01 -17.73
N ASN A 88 5.86 16.93 -18.48
CA ASN A 88 6.20 16.87 -19.89
C ASN A 88 4.88 16.88 -20.68
N SER A 89 4.59 17.96 -21.40
CA SER A 89 3.36 18.09 -22.20
C SER A 89 3.25 17.03 -23.31
N GLY A 90 4.37 16.47 -23.76
CA GLY A 90 4.44 15.34 -24.69
C GLY A 90 4.44 13.97 -24.00
N GLY A 91 4.27 13.92 -22.69
CA GLY A 91 4.22 12.69 -21.90
C GLY A 91 3.14 11.72 -22.40
N GLY A 92 3.38 10.42 -22.22
CA GLY A 92 2.41 9.37 -22.52
C GLY A 92 1.25 9.33 -21.50
N GLY A 93 0.58 8.18 -21.42
CA GLY A 93 -0.54 7.94 -20.51
C GLY A 93 -1.92 8.09 -21.18
N ALA A 94 -2.96 8.30 -20.38
CA ALA A 94 -4.32 8.45 -20.88
C ALA A 94 -4.45 9.54 -21.95
N HIS A 95 -4.98 9.13 -23.09
CA HIS A 95 -5.10 9.94 -24.30
C HIS A 95 -6.49 10.53 -24.50
N ALA A 96 -7.50 10.06 -23.76
CA ALA A 96 -8.83 10.64 -23.73
C ALA A 96 -9.36 10.70 -22.30
N ALA A 97 -10.15 11.74 -21.99
CA ALA A 97 -10.87 11.82 -20.74
C ALA A 97 -12.01 10.79 -20.72
N GLY A 98 -12.09 10.01 -19.64
CA GLY A 98 -13.18 9.07 -19.41
C GLY A 98 -14.52 9.77 -19.10
N PRO A 99 -15.66 9.07 -19.28
CA PRO A 99 -16.99 9.61 -18.98
C PRO A 99 -17.22 9.91 -17.48
N TRP A 100 -16.31 9.50 -16.61
CA TRP A 100 -16.30 9.86 -15.19
C TRP A 100 -15.70 11.24 -14.93
N LEU A 101 -15.00 11.84 -15.90
CA LEU A 101 -14.42 13.18 -15.80
C LEU A 101 -15.39 14.23 -16.33
N ASN A 102 -15.54 15.33 -15.59
CA ASN A 102 -16.18 16.55 -16.06
C ASN A 102 -15.21 17.72 -15.91
N GLU A 103 -14.36 17.88 -16.92
CA GLU A 103 -13.32 18.92 -16.97
C GLU A 103 -13.89 20.34 -16.91
N ALA A 104 -15.09 20.57 -17.47
CA ALA A 104 -15.76 21.87 -17.42
C ALA A 104 -16.13 22.28 -15.99
N SER A 105 -16.54 21.33 -15.16
CA SER A 105 -16.81 21.55 -13.74
C SER A 105 -15.57 21.36 -12.84
N GLY A 106 -14.47 20.84 -13.37
CA GLY A 106 -13.28 20.48 -12.60
C GLY A 106 -13.50 19.32 -11.62
N THR A 107 -14.43 18.41 -11.90
CA THR A 107 -14.76 17.28 -11.00
C THR A 107 -14.73 15.93 -11.70
N TRP A 108 -14.62 14.84 -10.93
CA TRP A 108 -14.71 13.47 -11.40
C TRP A 108 -15.50 12.57 -10.45
N ASP A 109 -16.12 11.55 -11.01
CA ASP A 109 -16.94 10.56 -10.31
C ASP A 109 -16.15 9.25 -10.13
N LYS A 110 -15.56 9.05 -8.94
CA LYS A 110 -14.77 7.86 -8.64
C LYS A 110 -15.58 6.58 -8.77
N SER A 111 -16.89 6.62 -8.51
CA SER A 111 -17.77 5.44 -8.60
C SER A 111 -18.04 4.97 -10.03
N LYS A 112 -17.86 5.84 -11.02
CA LYS A 112 -18.03 5.53 -12.45
C LYS A 112 -16.72 5.21 -13.16
N LYS A 113 -15.59 5.41 -12.50
CA LYS A 113 -14.29 5.12 -13.10
C LYS A 113 -14.17 3.62 -13.37
N ILE A 114 -13.76 3.28 -14.58
CA ILE A 114 -13.55 1.89 -14.98
C ILE A 114 -12.15 1.43 -14.59
N SER A 115 -11.99 0.11 -14.45
CA SER A 115 -10.70 -0.53 -14.23
C SER A 115 -10.33 -1.41 -15.41
N VAL A 116 -9.02 -1.55 -15.66
CA VAL A 116 -8.46 -2.55 -16.57
C VAL A 116 -8.88 -3.96 -16.09
N LYS A 117 -9.36 -4.80 -17.01
CA LYS A 117 -9.82 -6.16 -16.69
C LYS A 117 -8.64 -7.12 -16.55
N GLY A 118 -8.96 -8.33 -16.08
CA GLY A 118 -8.00 -9.40 -15.86
C GLY A 118 -7.76 -9.65 -14.38
N ASP A 119 -7.28 -10.86 -14.10
CA ASP A 119 -7.00 -11.35 -12.75
C ASP A 119 -5.69 -12.15 -12.82
N VAL A 120 -4.56 -11.45 -12.74
CA VAL A 120 -3.20 -12.02 -12.85
C VAL A 120 -2.59 -12.17 -11.47
N ALA A 121 -2.23 -13.40 -11.11
CA ALA A 121 -1.58 -13.71 -9.83
C ALA A 121 -0.06 -13.69 -9.93
N TRP A 122 0.60 -13.29 -8.84
CA TRP A 122 2.06 -13.18 -8.73
C TRP A 122 2.61 -14.08 -7.63
N PRO A 123 2.65 -15.41 -7.82
CA PRO A 123 3.07 -16.36 -6.77
C PRO A 123 4.55 -16.22 -6.36
N LEU A 124 5.34 -15.48 -7.14
CA LEU A 124 6.73 -15.16 -6.84
C LEU A 124 6.89 -13.76 -6.24
N ALA A 125 5.80 -13.05 -5.93
CA ALA A 125 5.88 -11.75 -5.26
C ALA A 125 6.54 -11.90 -3.89
N THR A 126 7.40 -10.94 -3.54
CA THR A 126 8.13 -10.95 -2.27
C THR A 126 8.11 -9.58 -1.64
N TYR A 127 7.91 -9.53 -0.33
CA TYR A 127 8.13 -8.34 0.49
C TYR A 127 8.82 -8.77 1.79
N SER A 128 9.79 -7.99 2.23
CA SER A 128 10.45 -8.15 3.52
C SER A 128 10.75 -6.78 4.11
N GLU A 129 10.63 -6.71 5.42
CA GLU A 129 10.87 -5.51 6.21
C GLU A 129 11.58 -5.90 7.51
N SER A 130 12.61 -5.15 7.89
CA SER A 130 13.26 -5.33 9.18
C SER A 130 13.79 -4.01 9.72
N VAL A 131 13.77 -3.85 11.04
CA VAL A 131 14.40 -2.73 11.74
C VAL A 131 15.67 -3.23 12.43
N LYS A 132 16.79 -2.57 12.18
CA LYS A 132 18.09 -2.85 12.81
C LYS A 132 18.73 -1.54 13.25
N GLY A 133 18.76 -1.32 14.56
CA GLY A 133 19.21 -0.06 15.13
C GLY A 133 18.37 1.10 14.60
N GLU A 134 19.02 2.09 13.98
CA GLU A 134 18.37 3.32 13.49
C GLU A 134 17.82 3.20 12.06
N THR A 135 17.87 2.02 11.45
CA THR A 135 17.48 1.83 10.05
C THR A 135 16.38 0.80 9.88
N ARG A 136 15.42 1.11 9.00
CA ARG A 136 14.42 0.20 8.46
C ARG A 136 14.86 -0.20 7.05
N VAL A 137 15.05 -1.50 6.83
CA VAL A 137 15.40 -2.06 5.53
C VAL A 137 14.19 -2.76 4.95
N ILE A 138 13.77 -2.32 3.77
CA ILE A 138 12.65 -2.89 3.02
C ILE A 138 13.17 -3.45 1.71
N THR A 139 12.85 -4.69 1.40
CA THR A 139 13.13 -5.32 0.11
C THR A 139 11.87 -5.92 -0.50
N SER A 140 11.76 -5.82 -1.82
CA SER A 140 10.66 -6.40 -2.59
C SER A 140 11.13 -6.68 -4.02
N ASN A 141 10.36 -7.46 -4.78
CA ASN A 141 10.54 -7.60 -6.22
C ASN A 141 9.52 -6.80 -7.04
N GLY A 142 8.85 -5.82 -6.43
CA GLY A 142 7.97 -4.86 -7.10
C GLY A 142 6.62 -5.43 -7.52
N LEU A 143 6.32 -6.68 -7.16
CA LEU A 143 5.05 -7.34 -7.44
C LEU A 143 4.20 -7.40 -6.16
N PRO A 144 2.86 -7.28 -6.27
CA PRO A 144 2.00 -7.28 -5.09
C PRO A 144 1.90 -8.69 -4.48
N ILE A 145 2.25 -8.82 -3.20
CA ILE A 145 1.87 -9.99 -2.40
C ILE A 145 0.37 -9.94 -2.07
N ASP A 146 -0.25 -11.11 -1.95
CA ASP A 146 -1.64 -11.31 -1.54
C ASP A 146 -2.68 -10.49 -2.32
N SER A 147 -2.36 -10.10 -3.55
CA SER A 147 -3.26 -9.42 -4.48
C SER A 147 -3.03 -9.86 -5.92
N ILE A 148 -3.99 -9.54 -6.77
CA ILE A 148 -3.96 -9.77 -8.21
C ILE A 148 -3.88 -8.43 -8.94
N THR A 149 -3.40 -8.46 -10.17
CA THR A 149 -3.39 -7.28 -11.05
C THR A 149 -4.31 -7.48 -12.24
N GLY A 150 -4.58 -6.40 -12.96
CA GLY A 150 -5.17 -6.44 -14.29
C GLY A 150 -4.23 -7.12 -15.30
N THR A 151 -4.76 -7.40 -16.49
CA THR A 151 -3.97 -7.85 -17.63
C THR A 151 -3.41 -6.63 -18.35
N PHE A 152 -2.09 -6.47 -18.28
CA PHE A 152 -1.36 -5.43 -18.99
C PHE A 152 -0.44 -6.05 -20.05
N PRO A 153 -0.31 -5.45 -21.25
CA PRO A 153 -0.96 -4.25 -21.73
C PRO A 153 -2.44 -4.37 -21.82
N ILE A 154 -3.08 -3.21 -21.84
CA ILE A 154 -4.52 -3.12 -22.03
C ILE A 154 -4.83 -3.66 -23.43
N ALA A 155 -5.64 -4.71 -23.48
CA ALA A 155 -6.06 -5.33 -24.73
C ALA A 155 -7.03 -4.41 -25.49
N ALA A 156 -7.04 -4.48 -26.82
CA ALA A 156 -7.87 -3.60 -27.65
C ALA A 156 -9.39 -3.79 -27.43
N ASP A 157 -9.82 -4.93 -26.88
CA ASP A 157 -11.19 -5.25 -26.51
C ASP A 157 -11.53 -4.94 -25.04
N ASP A 158 -10.56 -4.48 -24.25
CA ASP A 158 -10.80 -3.94 -22.93
C ASP A 158 -11.41 -2.53 -23.04
N PRO A 159 -12.54 -2.21 -22.35
CA PRO A 159 -13.11 -0.87 -22.34
C PRO A 159 -12.14 0.25 -21.93
N ALA A 160 -11.14 -0.05 -21.09
CA ALA A 160 -10.11 0.90 -20.69
C ALA A 160 -9.28 1.41 -21.88
N TYR A 161 -9.11 0.59 -22.92
CA TYR A 161 -8.30 0.89 -24.10
C TYR A 161 -8.72 2.17 -24.84
N ALA A 162 -10.01 2.52 -24.74
CA ALA A 162 -10.56 3.73 -25.37
C ALA A 162 -10.05 5.04 -24.73
N TYR A 163 -9.52 4.97 -23.51
CA TYR A 163 -9.08 6.13 -22.73
C TYR A 163 -7.58 6.11 -22.46
N ASP A 164 -7.04 4.91 -22.24
CA ASP A 164 -5.63 4.68 -22.01
C ASP A 164 -5.24 3.32 -22.59
N ARG A 165 -4.19 3.30 -23.41
CA ARG A 165 -3.76 2.08 -24.10
C ARG A 165 -2.74 1.28 -23.30
N ASN A 166 -2.12 1.90 -22.29
CA ASN A 166 -0.94 1.45 -21.55
C ASN A 166 -0.27 0.19 -22.17
N PRO A 167 0.69 0.38 -23.12
CA PRO A 167 1.29 -0.71 -23.89
C PRO A 167 2.31 -1.53 -23.08
N ASN A 168 2.45 -1.27 -21.79
CA ASN A 168 3.51 -1.81 -20.94
C ASN A 168 3.09 -3.14 -20.31
N ARG A 169 4.07 -3.95 -19.92
CA ARG A 169 3.87 -5.23 -19.21
C ARG A 169 4.22 -5.05 -17.75
N ILE A 170 3.70 -5.88 -16.87
CA ILE A 170 4.17 -5.97 -15.49
C ILE A 170 5.32 -6.98 -15.44
N ALA A 171 6.44 -6.58 -14.83
CA ALA A 171 7.55 -7.48 -14.56
C ALA A 171 8.15 -7.19 -13.17
N SER A 172 8.79 -8.19 -12.58
CA SER A 172 9.49 -8.02 -11.32
C SER A 172 10.68 -7.08 -11.46
N SER A 173 10.88 -6.20 -10.49
CA SER A 173 12.08 -5.38 -10.34
C SER A 173 12.45 -5.27 -8.87
N ALA A 174 13.75 -5.38 -8.57
CA ALA A 174 14.22 -5.25 -7.20
C ALA A 174 13.91 -3.85 -6.65
N VAL A 175 13.26 -3.82 -5.50
CA VAL A 175 13.08 -2.65 -4.65
C VAL A 175 13.92 -2.88 -3.41
N SER A 176 14.79 -1.94 -3.08
CA SER A 176 15.62 -1.97 -1.87
C SER A 176 15.70 -0.58 -1.29
N LEU A 177 15.07 -0.36 -0.15
CA LEU A 177 15.06 0.91 0.57
C LEU A 177 15.69 0.73 1.94
N THR A 178 16.57 1.64 2.30
CA THR A 178 17.09 1.78 3.66
C THR A 178 16.66 3.15 4.17
N LEU A 179 15.71 3.15 5.10
CA LEU A 179 15.06 4.34 5.63
C LEU A 179 15.48 4.56 7.08
N PRO A 180 15.47 5.80 7.60
CA PRO A 180 15.53 6.03 9.04
C PRO A 180 14.37 5.32 9.74
N ALA A 181 14.63 4.57 10.80
CA ALA A 181 13.58 3.95 11.62
C ALA A 181 12.80 4.99 12.44
N SER A 182 13.41 6.15 12.69
CA SER A 182 12.82 7.30 13.38
C SER A 182 13.17 8.59 12.62
N PRO A 183 12.52 8.85 11.49
CA PRO A 183 12.77 10.04 10.68
C PRO A 183 12.43 11.33 11.44
N THR A 184 13.11 12.42 11.10
CA THR A 184 12.89 13.75 11.68
C THR A 184 12.53 14.72 10.59
N LYS A 185 11.49 15.55 10.81
CA LYS A 185 11.07 16.59 9.87
C LYS A 185 12.25 17.50 9.50
N ALA A 186 12.36 17.84 8.22
CA ALA A 186 13.28 18.84 7.74
C ALA A 186 12.74 20.25 8.03
N ALA A 187 13.61 21.26 7.93
CA ALA A 187 13.19 22.66 8.09
C ALA A 187 12.26 23.15 6.95
N SER A 188 12.25 22.45 5.82
CA SER A 188 11.42 22.79 4.66
C SER A 188 11.04 21.53 3.89
N PRO A 189 9.83 21.47 3.32
CA PRO A 189 9.40 20.37 2.49
C PRO A 189 10.25 20.16 1.25
N THR A 190 10.35 18.90 0.80
CA THR A 190 10.96 18.54 -0.49
C THR A 190 9.88 18.12 -1.48
N CYS A 191 10.00 18.58 -2.73
CA CYS A 191 9.08 18.22 -3.80
C CYS A 191 9.09 16.71 -4.11
N LEU A 192 8.04 16.24 -4.76
CA LEU A 192 7.91 14.86 -5.25
C LEU A 192 8.37 14.76 -6.70
N GLY A 193 9.24 13.79 -6.98
CA GLY A 193 9.54 13.38 -8.35
C GLY A 193 8.47 12.42 -8.90
N LYS A 194 8.58 12.08 -10.18
CA LYS A 194 7.69 11.13 -10.87
C LYS A 194 8.07 9.65 -10.70
N GLY A 195 9.19 9.39 -10.04
CA GLY A 195 9.61 8.02 -9.70
C GLY A 195 8.91 7.50 -8.44
N ALA A 196 9.44 6.40 -7.91
CA ALA A 196 8.98 5.87 -6.63
C ALA A 196 9.22 6.91 -5.52
N ILE A 197 8.17 7.24 -4.78
CA ILE A 197 8.18 8.11 -3.59
C ILE A 197 7.99 7.32 -2.29
N GLY A 198 7.77 6.02 -2.40
CA GLY A 198 7.63 5.12 -1.26
C GLY A 198 7.38 3.69 -1.70
N VAL A 199 7.12 2.82 -0.73
CA VAL A 199 6.79 1.41 -0.95
C VAL A 199 5.62 0.99 -0.06
N ALA A 200 4.65 0.30 -0.65
CA ALA A 200 3.56 -0.33 0.05
C ALA A 200 4.03 -1.62 0.75
N LYS A 201 3.39 -1.99 1.85
CA LYS A 201 3.68 -3.25 2.56
C LYS A 201 3.32 -4.50 1.77
N ASN A 202 2.61 -4.36 0.65
CA ASN A 202 2.41 -5.45 -0.30
C ASN A 202 3.55 -5.57 -1.34
N GLY A 203 4.60 -4.75 -1.24
CA GLY A 203 5.79 -4.81 -2.09
C GLY A 203 5.79 -3.90 -3.32
N VAL A 204 4.68 -3.22 -3.64
CA VAL A 204 4.57 -2.34 -4.80
C VAL A 204 5.03 -0.91 -4.46
N SER A 205 5.66 -0.23 -5.42
CA SER A 205 6.08 1.16 -5.24
C SER A 205 4.89 2.13 -5.27
N PHE A 206 4.94 3.16 -4.42
CA PHE A 206 4.08 4.33 -4.55
C PHE A 206 4.78 5.37 -5.43
N TYR A 207 4.06 5.95 -6.36
CA TYR A 207 4.48 7.09 -7.19
C TYR A 207 3.65 8.31 -6.79
N ALA A 208 4.13 9.52 -7.08
CA ALA A 208 3.37 10.74 -6.84
C ALA A 208 2.02 10.68 -7.57
N SER A 209 0.97 11.32 -7.05
CA SER A 209 -0.42 11.26 -7.55
C SER A 209 -0.65 11.92 -8.92
N ILE A 210 0.40 12.06 -9.71
CA ILE A 210 0.46 12.74 -10.99
C ILE A 210 0.99 11.83 -12.09
N ASP A 211 0.52 12.06 -13.31
CA ASP A 211 1.06 11.42 -14.51
C ASP A 211 2.28 12.19 -15.06
N GLU A 212 2.85 11.72 -16.16
CA GLU A 212 4.02 12.35 -16.80
C GLU A 212 3.77 13.83 -17.21
N ARG A 213 2.50 14.21 -17.40
CA ARG A 213 2.06 15.56 -17.77
C ARG A 213 1.69 16.42 -16.56
N ASN A 214 1.88 15.94 -15.33
CA ASN A 214 1.41 16.57 -14.10
C ASN A 214 -0.13 16.67 -14.00
N ARG A 215 -0.88 15.76 -14.63
CA ARG A 215 -2.33 15.62 -14.39
C ARG A 215 -2.56 14.66 -13.24
N ASP A 216 -3.72 14.78 -12.59
CA ASP A 216 -4.20 13.82 -11.60
C ASP A 216 -4.26 12.39 -12.18
N ALA A 217 -3.26 11.56 -11.89
CA ALA A 217 -3.13 10.22 -12.47
C ALA A 217 -4.29 9.31 -12.05
N VAL A 218 -4.74 9.45 -10.80
CA VAL A 218 -5.86 8.70 -10.23
C VAL A 218 -7.18 9.09 -10.88
N ALA A 219 -7.30 10.28 -11.46
CA ALA A 219 -8.48 10.67 -12.22
C ALA A 219 -8.36 10.32 -13.72
N TYR A 220 -7.19 10.51 -14.34
CA TYR A 220 -7.02 10.42 -15.81
C TYR A 220 -6.57 9.04 -16.32
N GLU A 221 -5.57 8.43 -15.70
CA GLU A 221 -5.01 7.15 -16.16
C GLU A 221 -5.93 5.98 -15.80
N THR A 222 -5.89 4.88 -16.56
CA THR A 222 -6.66 3.69 -16.19
C THR A 222 -5.81 2.75 -15.37
N GLN A 223 -6.28 2.42 -14.17
CA GLN A 223 -5.65 1.41 -13.32
C GLN A 223 -6.49 0.13 -13.28
N ASP A 224 -5.93 -0.94 -12.73
CA ASP A 224 -6.68 -2.18 -12.51
C ASP A 224 -7.60 -2.11 -11.28
N LYS A 225 -8.19 -3.26 -10.90
CA LYS A 225 -9.14 -3.36 -9.77
C LYS A 225 -8.52 -3.09 -8.39
N CYS A 226 -7.19 -3.04 -8.29
CA CYS A 226 -6.42 -2.71 -7.10
C CYS A 226 -5.65 -1.40 -7.35
N ASP A 227 -6.17 -0.54 -8.23
CA ASP A 227 -5.70 0.81 -8.52
C ASP A 227 -4.22 0.96 -8.91
N GLY A 228 -3.59 -0.10 -9.43
CA GLY A 228 -2.23 -0.04 -9.96
C GLY A 228 -2.15 -0.19 -11.48
N HIS A 229 -1.01 0.21 -12.03
CA HIS A 229 -0.68 0.04 -13.46
C HIS A 229 0.85 0.05 -13.70
N PRO A 230 1.34 -0.51 -14.82
CA PRO A 230 2.77 -0.49 -15.15
C PRO A 230 3.19 0.74 -15.97
N GLN A 231 4.44 1.17 -15.79
CA GLN A 231 5.11 2.12 -16.69
C GLN A 231 6.06 1.42 -17.68
N GLN A 232 6.74 2.18 -18.54
CA GLN A 232 7.57 1.71 -19.67
C GLN A 232 8.68 0.71 -19.29
N ALA A 233 9.28 0.86 -18.10
CA ALA A 233 10.26 -0.06 -17.53
C ALA A 233 9.61 -1.25 -16.80
N SER A 234 8.33 -1.52 -17.06
CA SER A 234 7.54 -2.64 -16.53
C SER A 234 7.29 -2.63 -15.02
N LEU A 235 7.50 -1.48 -14.36
CA LEU A 235 7.25 -1.33 -12.93
C LEU A 235 5.77 -1.06 -12.67
N TYR A 236 5.11 -2.00 -11.99
CA TYR A 236 3.77 -1.81 -11.45
C TYR A 236 3.83 -0.90 -10.22
N HIS A 237 2.93 0.08 -10.13
CA HIS A 237 2.94 1.09 -9.07
C HIS A 237 1.53 1.64 -8.80
N TYR A 238 1.40 2.35 -7.68
CA TYR A 238 0.18 3.04 -7.25
C TYR A 238 0.36 4.56 -7.23
N HIS A 239 -0.70 5.31 -7.53
CA HIS A 239 -0.76 6.78 -7.43
C HIS A 239 -1.65 7.27 -6.26
N ASP A 240 -2.29 6.37 -5.54
CA ASP A 240 -3.00 6.59 -4.28
C ASP A 240 -2.81 5.37 -3.35
N ILE A 241 -3.49 5.35 -2.21
CA ILE A 241 -3.64 4.11 -1.45
C ILE A 241 -4.67 3.24 -2.17
N PRO A 242 -4.24 2.10 -2.75
CA PRO A 242 -5.12 1.34 -3.62
C PRO A 242 -6.28 0.73 -2.86
N SER A 243 -7.44 0.64 -3.50
CA SER A 243 -8.71 0.19 -2.93
C SER A 243 -8.64 -1.17 -2.23
N CYS A 244 -7.84 -2.10 -2.76
CA CYS A 244 -7.56 -3.39 -2.14
C CYS A 244 -6.90 -3.25 -0.75
N ILE A 245 -5.88 -2.39 -0.61
CA ILE A 245 -5.22 -2.09 0.68
C ILE A 245 -6.15 -1.28 1.58
N LEU A 246 -6.83 -0.27 1.01
CA LEU A 246 -7.74 0.61 1.74
C LEU A 246 -8.91 -0.16 2.36
N LYS A 247 -9.44 -1.16 1.64
CA LYS A 247 -10.51 -2.06 2.09
C LYS A 247 -10.03 -3.03 3.17
N ALA A 248 -8.81 -3.53 3.06
CA ALA A 248 -8.21 -4.40 4.08
C ALA A 248 -7.89 -3.65 5.39
N SER A 249 -7.63 -2.34 5.29
CA SER A 249 -7.24 -1.48 6.40
C SER A 249 -8.48 -0.91 7.12
N THR A 250 -9.01 -1.68 8.06
CA THR A 250 -10.26 -1.35 8.79
C THR A 250 -10.02 -0.76 10.19
N GLY A 251 -8.80 -0.85 10.71
CA GLY A 251 -8.45 -0.33 12.03
C GLY A 251 -8.35 1.20 12.09
N PRO A 252 -8.27 1.78 13.30
CA PRO A 252 -8.15 3.23 13.48
C PRO A 252 -6.80 3.77 12.95
N SER A 253 -5.76 2.95 12.89
CA SER A 253 -4.47 3.31 12.32
C SER A 253 -3.79 2.05 11.79
N THR A 254 -3.60 1.98 10.48
CA THR A 254 -2.94 0.86 9.80
C THR A 254 -1.79 1.40 8.96
N VAL A 255 -0.55 1.06 9.31
CA VAL A 255 0.60 1.37 8.45
C VAL A 255 0.54 0.50 7.20
N VAL A 256 0.41 1.14 6.05
CA VAL A 256 0.28 0.46 4.75
C VAL A 256 1.51 0.62 3.86
N GLY A 257 2.48 1.44 4.28
CA GLY A 257 3.76 1.60 3.60
C GLY A 257 4.65 2.63 4.26
N TYR A 258 5.75 2.96 3.59
CA TYR A 258 6.69 3.99 4.02
C TYR A 258 7.07 4.87 2.84
N ALA A 259 7.12 6.18 3.08
CA ALA A 259 7.64 7.15 2.12
C ALA A 259 9.18 7.10 2.09
N ASN A 260 9.78 7.59 1.00
CA ASN A 260 11.24 7.61 0.85
C ASN A 260 11.94 8.50 1.88
N ASP A 261 11.24 9.42 2.56
CA ASP A 261 11.80 10.19 3.67
C ASP A 261 11.71 9.46 5.03
N GLY A 262 11.24 8.22 5.02
CA GLY A 262 11.19 7.29 6.14
C GLY A 262 9.89 7.34 6.93
N PHE A 263 9.03 8.34 6.70
CA PHE A 263 7.78 8.42 7.45
C PHE A 263 6.77 7.35 7.02
N PRO A 264 5.97 6.82 7.96
CA PRO A 264 4.92 5.86 7.64
C PRO A 264 3.85 6.48 6.75
N ILE A 265 3.23 5.64 5.93
CA ILE A 265 2.01 5.93 5.18
C ILE A 265 0.90 5.12 5.83
N VAL A 266 -0.17 5.78 6.25
CA VAL A 266 -1.16 5.23 7.17
C VAL A 266 -2.57 5.39 6.62
N VAL A 267 -3.36 4.32 6.72
CA VAL A 267 -4.82 4.42 6.64
C VAL A 267 -5.36 4.62 8.04
N GLU A 268 -5.89 5.81 8.31
CA GLU A 268 -6.54 6.15 9.58
C GLU A 268 -8.06 6.15 9.41
N ARG A 269 -8.78 5.62 10.39
CA ARG A 269 -10.24 5.69 10.45
C ARG A 269 -10.71 6.21 11.79
N ASP A 270 -11.79 6.99 11.80
CA ASP A 270 -12.48 7.36 13.03
C ASP A 270 -13.47 6.25 13.46
N SER A 271 -14.23 6.53 14.53
CA SER A 271 -15.24 5.60 15.03
C SER A 271 -16.40 5.34 14.07
N ALA A 272 -16.62 6.21 13.08
CA ALA A 272 -17.60 6.02 12.01
C ALA A 272 -17.03 5.23 10.82
N GLY A 273 -15.72 4.95 10.83
CA GLY A 273 -15.01 4.30 9.73
C GLY A 273 -14.61 5.26 8.62
N GLU A 274 -14.77 6.57 8.81
CA GLU A 274 -14.44 7.59 7.82
C GLU A 274 -12.93 7.87 7.80
N LEU A 275 -12.41 8.22 6.62
CA LEU A 275 -11.03 8.68 6.42
C LEU A 275 -10.91 10.17 6.73
N PRO A 276 -9.71 10.69 7.05
CA PRO A 276 -9.50 12.12 7.14
C PRO A 276 -9.73 12.82 5.78
N THR A 277 -9.94 14.13 5.85
CA THR A 277 -9.98 15.03 4.67
C THR A 277 -8.74 15.91 4.62
N ASN A 278 -8.58 16.68 3.55
CA ASN A 278 -7.51 17.69 3.45
C ASN A 278 -7.54 18.69 4.61
N LYS A 279 -8.71 18.95 5.21
CA LYS A 279 -8.85 19.86 6.35
C LYS A 279 -8.21 19.33 7.64
N ASP A 280 -7.98 18.01 7.71
CA ASP A 280 -7.42 17.32 8.87
C ASP A 280 -5.90 17.15 8.80
N LEU A 281 -5.28 17.59 7.69
CA LEU A 281 -3.89 17.31 7.34
C LEU A 281 -3.08 18.59 7.10
N ASP A 282 -1.77 18.47 7.21
CA ASP A 282 -0.82 19.56 6.97
C ASP A 282 -0.47 19.74 5.47
N GLU A 283 0.46 20.65 5.21
CA GLU A 283 0.86 21.02 3.84
C GLU A 283 1.52 19.90 3.03
N CYS A 284 1.99 18.84 3.67
CA CYS A 284 2.54 17.65 3.01
C CYS A 284 1.58 16.47 3.03
N HIS A 285 0.32 16.71 3.43
CA HIS A 285 -0.73 15.69 3.49
C HIS A 285 -0.51 14.65 4.59
N GLY A 286 0.08 15.08 5.70
CA GLY A 286 0.26 14.24 6.88
C GLY A 286 -0.18 14.91 8.16
N ARG A 287 0.02 14.22 9.27
CA ARG A 287 -0.28 14.71 10.63
C ARG A 287 0.55 13.96 11.65
N THR A 288 0.59 14.48 12.87
CA THR A 288 1.17 13.78 14.02
C THR A 288 0.03 13.22 14.88
N SER A 289 -0.01 11.90 15.03
CA SER A 289 -0.98 11.19 15.87
C SER A 289 -0.35 9.89 16.40
N PRO A 290 -1.01 9.18 17.33
CA PRO A 290 -0.62 7.82 17.70
C PRO A 290 -0.78 6.84 16.53
N VAL A 291 0.30 6.13 16.17
CA VAL A 291 0.32 5.10 15.12
C VAL A 291 0.88 3.80 15.70
N LEU A 292 0.29 2.66 15.34
CA LEU A 292 0.84 1.34 15.68
C LEU A 292 1.93 0.97 14.66
N ILE A 293 3.19 0.98 15.11
CA ILE A 293 4.37 0.66 14.29
C ILE A 293 5.21 -0.36 15.05
N ASP A 294 5.60 -1.46 14.39
CA ASP A 294 6.44 -2.52 14.99
C ASP A 294 5.90 -3.04 16.35
N ASN A 295 4.57 -3.15 16.47
CA ASN A 295 3.82 -3.53 17.68
C ASN A 295 3.86 -2.52 18.84
N GLU A 296 4.34 -1.30 18.60
CA GLU A 296 4.34 -0.21 19.57
C GLU A 296 3.48 0.96 19.09
N VAL A 297 2.74 1.58 20.01
CA VAL A 297 2.02 2.81 19.72
C VAL A 297 2.96 3.98 19.92
N VAL A 298 3.30 4.67 18.84
CA VAL A 298 4.20 5.82 18.85
C VAL A 298 3.46 7.07 18.37
N ASN A 299 3.63 8.19 19.07
CA ASN A 299 3.13 9.47 18.59
C ASN A 299 4.14 10.05 17.59
N THR A 300 3.87 9.87 16.31
CA THR A 300 4.79 10.22 15.23
C THR A 300 4.07 10.91 14.08
N TYR A 301 4.83 11.70 13.30
CA TYR A 301 4.32 12.18 12.03
C TYR A 301 4.17 11.01 11.05
N HIS A 302 3.16 11.09 10.20
CA HIS A 302 2.91 10.13 9.13
C HIS A 302 2.05 10.80 8.05
N TYR A 303 2.10 10.21 6.86
CA TYR A 303 1.22 10.54 5.75
C TYR A 303 -0.09 9.79 5.89
N SER A 304 -1.22 10.47 5.64
CA SER A 304 -2.54 9.87 5.85
C SER A 304 -3.29 9.72 4.53
N ALA A 305 -3.84 8.54 4.33
CA ALA A 305 -4.71 8.25 3.20
C ALA A 305 -5.99 9.11 3.24
N THR A 306 -6.33 9.73 2.12
CA THR A 306 -7.60 10.45 1.91
C THR A 306 -8.20 10.06 0.56
N ILE A 307 -9.44 10.50 0.31
CA ILE A 307 -10.10 10.34 -1.00
C ILE A 307 -9.93 11.59 -1.88
N GLU A 308 -9.50 12.71 -1.29
CA GLU A 308 -9.24 13.97 -1.98
C GLU A 308 -7.79 14.02 -2.45
N PHE A 309 -7.53 14.59 -3.64
CA PHE A 309 -6.18 14.86 -4.10
C PHE A 309 -5.39 15.68 -3.04
N PRO A 310 -4.09 15.38 -2.79
CA PRO A 310 -3.21 14.36 -3.42
C PRO A 310 -3.31 12.92 -2.88
N TYR A 311 -4.39 12.54 -2.21
CA TYR A 311 -4.71 11.19 -1.73
C TYR A 311 -3.84 10.61 -0.60
N PHE A 312 -2.57 11.00 -0.48
CA PHE A 312 -1.69 10.48 0.57
C PHE A 312 -0.44 11.32 0.84
N ILE A 313 0.35 11.68 -0.18
CA ILE A 313 1.59 12.48 -0.02
C ILE A 313 1.52 13.70 -0.93
N GLY A 314 1.61 14.90 -0.33
CA GLY A 314 1.72 16.17 -1.07
C GLY A 314 3.16 16.65 -1.25
N CYS A 315 4.03 16.34 -0.29
CA CYS A 315 5.48 16.57 -0.31
C CYS A 315 6.19 15.67 0.69
N PHE A 316 7.52 15.54 0.56
CA PHE A 316 8.33 14.97 1.63
C PHE A 316 8.49 15.99 2.76
N THR A 317 8.17 15.62 4.00
CA THR A 317 8.34 16.47 5.19
C THR A 317 9.77 16.36 5.73
N ALA A 318 10.45 15.26 5.44
CA ALA A 318 11.86 15.04 5.71
C ALA A 318 12.65 14.94 4.40
N LYS A 319 13.97 14.81 4.52
CA LYS A 319 14.83 14.58 3.36
C LYS A 319 14.63 13.14 2.85
N PRO A 320 14.17 12.92 1.61
CA PRO A 320 14.05 11.58 1.06
C PRO A 320 15.42 10.91 0.92
N VAL A 321 15.47 9.60 1.13
CA VAL A 321 16.62 8.78 0.77
C VAL A 321 16.70 8.68 -0.75
N SER A 322 17.91 8.80 -1.27
CA SER A 322 18.24 8.75 -2.71
C SER A 322 18.44 7.34 -3.21
#